data_AF-L1JWG2-F1
#
_entry.id   AF-L1JWG2-F1
#
_cell.length_a   1.000
_cell.length_b   1.000
_cell.length_c   1.000
_cell.angle_alpha   90.00
_cell.angle_beta   90.00
_cell.angle_gamma   90.00
#
_symmetry.space_group_name_H-M   'P 1'
#
loop_
_entity.id
_entity.type
_entity.pdbx_description
1 polymer ?
#
loop_
_entity_poly.entity_id
_entity_poly.type
_entity_poly.pdbx_seq_one_letter_code
_entity_poly.pdbx_strand_id
1 'polypeptide(L)'
;ENFDAFIISGSLSSAYDREAWIENLCQYIRALHQMKKKILGICFGHQIVAVALGGKVEAHRNGLYFGLREFDLSAEGRKTLKMDNNKLGLLFSHGDFVSEMPPGALSMGKSEWCGCEGMRIGDHILTLQGHPEF
;
A
#
# COMPACT_ATOMS: atom_id res chain seq x y z
N GLU A 1 23.57 3.95 -8.37
CA GLU A 1 22.88 4.94 -9.24
C GLU A 1 21.98 5.82 -8.38
N ASN A 2 21.68 7.05 -8.81
CA ASN A 2 20.82 7.97 -8.06
C ASN A 2 19.47 8.11 -8.78
N PHE A 3 18.41 7.60 -8.15
CA PHE A 3 17.03 7.75 -8.61
C PHE A 3 16.24 8.67 -7.67
N ASP A 4 15.30 9.42 -8.22
CA ASP A 4 14.46 10.37 -7.46
C ASP A 4 13.26 9.70 -6.78
N ALA A 5 12.73 8.65 -7.40
CA ALA A 5 11.56 7.92 -6.93
C ALA A 5 11.59 6.45 -7.38
N PHE A 6 10.86 5.62 -6.65
CA PHE A 6 10.70 4.20 -6.88
C PHE A 6 9.21 3.86 -6.90
N ILE A 7 8.80 3.04 -7.87
CA ILE A 7 7.44 2.52 -7.96
C ILE A 7 7.50 1.01 -7.75
N ILE A 8 6.68 0.49 -6.84
CA ILE A 8 6.53 -0.93 -6.57
C ILE A 8 5.12 -1.32 -7.02
N SER A 9 5.04 -2.10 -8.09
CA SER A 9 3.78 -2.50 -8.72
C SER A 9 3.09 -3.65 -7.98
N GLY A 10 1.97 -4.10 -8.54
CA GLY A 10 1.35 -5.37 -8.20
C GLY A 10 2.24 -6.59 -8.48
N SER A 11 1.89 -7.72 -7.87
CA SER A 11 2.48 -9.04 -8.07
C SER A 11 1.39 -10.11 -7.85
N LEU A 12 1.61 -11.32 -8.38
CA LEU A 12 0.79 -12.49 -8.07
C LEU A 12 1.22 -13.20 -6.77
N SER A 13 2.39 -12.84 -6.23
CA SER A 13 2.91 -13.39 -4.97
C SER A 13 2.34 -12.66 -3.77
N SER A 14 2.33 -13.31 -2.61
CA SER A 14 1.93 -12.70 -1.35
C SER A 14 3.10 -11.98 -0.68
N ALA A 15 2.85 -10.82 -0.08
CA ALA A 15 3.90 -10.01 0.54
C ALA A 15 4.57 -10.67 1.77
N TYR A 16 3.96 -11.74 2.28
CA TYR A 16 4.44 -12.54 3.41
C TYR A 16 5.09 -13.87 2.99
N ASP A 17 5.20 -14.14 1.69
CA ASP A 17 5.94 -15.32 1.22
C ASP A 17 7.43 -15.21 1.56
N ARG A 18 8.08 -16.35 1.81
CA ARG A 18 9.49 -16.43 2.23
C ARG A 18 10.46 -16.63 1.06
N GLU A 19 10.12 -16.09 -0.10
CA GLU A 19 10.99 -16.14 -1.27
C GLU A 19 12.12 -15.10 -1.12
N ALA A 20 13.33 -15.45 -1.56
CA ALA A 20 14.51 -14.61 -1.37
C ALA A 20 14.33 -13.20 -1.97
N TRP A 21 13.61 -13.06 -3.09
CA TRP A 21 13.38 -11.76 -3.73
C TRP A 21 12.45 -10.87 -2.91
N ILE A 22 11.50 -11.43 -2.14
CA ILE A 22 10.59 -10.70 -1.27
C ILE A 22 11.34 -10.17 -0.05
N GLU A 23 12.17 -11.02 0.56
CA GLU A 23 13.02 -10.61 1.67
C GLU A 23 14.01 -9.52 1.25
N ASN A 24 14.62 -9.67 0.06
CA ASN A 24 15.50 -8.67 -0.52
C ASN A 24 14.76 -7.36 -0.82
N LEU A 25 13.53 -7.43 -1.34
CA LEU A 25 12.70 -6.25 -1.58
C LEU A 25 12.35 -5.54 -0.28
N CYS A 26 12.01 -6.28 0.78
CA CYS A 26 11.79 -5.73 2.12
C CYS A 26 13.05 -5.00 2.64
N GLN A 27 14.24 -5.59 2.48
CA GLN A 27 15.50 -4.94 2.87
C GLN A 27 15.72 -3.66 2.06
N TYR A 28 15.45 -3.70 0.75
CA TYR A 28 15.60 -2.54 -0.11
C TYR A 28 14.63 -1.41 0.24
N ILE A 29 13.36 -1.72 0.51
CA ILE A 29 12.37 -0.74 0.99
C ILE A 29 12.82 -0.08 2.29
N ARG A 30 13.37 -0.86 3.24
CA ARG A 30 13.92 -0.31 4.48
C ARG A 30 15.07 0.66 4.22
N ALA A 31 16.00 0.32 3.31
CA ALA A 31 17.10 1.21 2.92
C ALA A 31 16.58 2.50 2.27
N LEU A 32 15.64 2.39 1.33
CA LEU A 32 15.01 3.55 0.68
C LEU A 32 14.27 4.44 1.69
N HIS A 33 13.58 3.83 2.65
CA HIS A 33 12.89 4.56 3.72
C HIS A 33 13.87 5.33 4.63
N GLN A 34 15.00 4.72 4.99
CA GLN A 34 16.06 5.39 5.77
C GLN A 34 16.66 6.58 5.01
N MET A 35 16.84 6.42 3.69
CA MET A 35 17.33 7.48 2.81
C MET A 35 16.27 8.53 2.42
N LYS A 36 15.03 8.40 2.92
CA LYS A 36 13.89 9.25 2.56
C LYS A 36 13.64 9.35 1.05
N LYS A 37 13.92 8.28 0.30
CA LYS A 37 13.63 8.19 -1.14
C LYS A 37 12.14 8.05 -1.38
N LYS A 38 11.62 8.66 -2.45
CA LYS A 38 10.18 8.62 -2.73
C LYS A 38 9.78 7.20 -3.17
N ILE A 39 8.70 6.67 -2.59
CA ILE A 39 8.15 5.36 -2.92
C ILE A 39 6.65 5.50 -3.19
N LEU A 40 6.20 4.96 -4.32
CA LEU A 40 4.79 4.68 -4.59
C LEU A 40 4.58 3.16 -4.62
N GLY A 41 3.77 2.62 -3.71
CA GLY A 41 3.45 1.18 -3.67
C GLY A 41 2.00 0.91 -4.06
N ILE A 42 1.77 0.05 -5.04
CA ILE A 42 0.44 -0.27 -5.57
C ILE A 42 0.12 -1.76 -5.38
N CYS A 43 -1.05 -2.07 -4.80
CA CYS A 43 -1.53 -3.43 -4.55
C CYS A 43 -0.51 -4.26 -3.74
N PHE A 44 0.19 -5.23 -4.35
CA PHE A 44 1.33 -5.90 -3.70
C PHE A 44 2.36 -4.89 -3.18
N GLY A 45 2.65 -3.83 -3.93
CA GLY A 45 3.52 -2.75 -3.50
C GLY A 45 3.07 -2.06 -2.21
N HIS A 46 1.76 -1.91 -2.01
CA HIS A 46 1.19 -1.40 -0.76
C HIS A 46 1.43 -2.37 0.40
N GLN A 47 1.18 -3.66 0.15
CA GLN A 47 1.33 -4.73 1.13
C GLN A 47 2.79 -4.95 1.54
N ILE A 48 3.71 -5.04 0.58
CA ILE A 48 5.13 -5.27 0.85
C ILE A 48 5.79 -4.09 1.55
N VAL A 49 5.35 -2.86 1.28
CA VAL A 49 5.79 -1.68 2.04
C VAL A 49 5.30 -1.76 3.49
N ALA A 50 4.07 -2.24 3.73
CA ALA A 50 3.58 -2.48 5.08
C ALA A 50 4.47 -3.48 5.82
N VAL A 51 4.67 -4.66 5.22
CA VAL A 51 5.50 -5.75 5.80
C VAL A 51 6.92 -5.28 6.05
N ALA A 52 7.56 -4.62 5.08
CA ALA A 52 8.94 -4.18 5.18
C ALA A 52 9.19 -3.24 6.36
N LEU A 53 8.17 -2.44 6.72
CA LEU A 53 8.23 -1.41 7.76
C LEU A 53 7.55 -1.82 9.08
N GLY A 54 7.22 -3.10 9.24
CA GLY A 54 6.75 -3.67 10.51
C GLY A 54 5.23 -3.76 10.66
N GLY A 55 4.47 -3.59 9.59
CA GLY A 55 3.05 -3.93 9.52
C GLY A 55 2.82 -5.41 9.24
N LYS A 56 1.55 -5.81 9.11
CA LYS A 56 1.11 -7.18 8.82
C LYS A 56 0.15 -7.21 7.64
N VAL A 57 0.26 -8.28 6.86
CA VAL A 57 -0.61 -8.57 5.71
C VAL A 57 -1.19 -9.96 5.91
N GLU A 58 -2.47 -10.10 5.62
CA GLU A 58 -3.24 -11.33 5.78
C GLU A 58 -4.07 -11.61 4.53
N ALA A 59 -4.31 -12.89 4.26
CA ALA A 59 -5.29 -13.30 3.27
C ALA A 59 -6.70 -12.93 3.73
N HIS A 60 -7.47 -12.34 2.83
CA HIS A 60 -8.86 -12.02 3.09
C HIS A 60 -9.72 -13.30 3.10
N ARG A 61 -10.53 -13.48 4.14
CA ARG A 61 -11.36 -14.70 4.32
C ARG A 61 -12.34 -14.99 3.18
N ASN A 62 -12.74 -13.96 2.43
CA ASN A 62 -13.65 -14.08 1.29
C ASN A 62 -12.90 -14.34 -0.04
N GLY A 63 -11.58 -14.49 -0.02
CA GLY A 63 -10.76 -14.68 -1.21
C GLY A 63 -10.54 -13.40 -2.03
N LEU A 64 -10.19 -13.60 -3.31
CA LEU A 64 -9.89 -12.55 -4.27
C LEU A 64 -11.09 -11.63 -4.51
N TYR A 65 -10.86 -10.32 -4.40
CA TYR A 65 -11.77 -9.32 -4.94
C TYR A 65 -11.24 -8.76 -6.26
N PHE A 66 -12.12 -8.66 -7.27
CA PHE A 66 -11.85 -8.02 -8.54
C PHE A 66 -13.01 -7.10 -8.92
N GLY A 67 -12.75 -5.80 -9.12
CA GLY A 67 -13.76 -4.85 -9.60
C GLY A 67 -13.58 -3.42 -9.09
N LEU A 68 -14.49 -2.55 -9.53
CA LEU A 68 -14.56 -1.16 -9.08
C LEU A 68 -15.18 -1.10 -7.68
N ARG A 69 -14.51 -0.40 -6.76
CA ARG A 69 -15.03 -0.11 -5.43
C ARG A 69 -14.69 1.31 -5.02
N GLU A 70 -15.57 1.91 -4.24
CA GLU A 70 -15.29 3.15 -3.51
C GLU A 70 -14.87 2.86 -2.08
N PHE A 71 -13.95 3.68 -1.57
CA PHE A 71 -13.59 3.70 -0.16
C PHE A 71 -13.63 5.11 0.40
N ASP A 72 -13.86 5.21 1.70
CA ASP A 72 -13.91 6.49 2.40
C ASP A 72 -12.48 6.96 2.69
N LEU A 73 -12.12 8.12 2.13
CA LEU A 73 -10.86 8.79 2.40
C LEU A 73 -10.85 9.29 3.84
N SER A 74 -9.72 9.07 4.52
CA SER A 74 -9.46 9.73 5.79
C SER A 74 -9.23 11.24 5.57
N ALA A 75 -9.20 12.03 6.66
CA ALA A 75 -8.76 13.42 6.56
C ALA A 75 -7.35 13.54 5.95
N GLU A 76 -6.46 12.61 6.28
CA GLU A 76 -5.11 12.56 5.72
C GLU A 76 -5.12 12.17 4.24
N GLY A 77 -5.98 11.22 3.85
CA GLY A 77 -6.12 10.81 2.45
C GLY A 77 -6.57 11.96 1.56
N ARG A 78 -7.60 12.70 1.99
CA ARG A 78 -8.08 13.91 1.31
C ARG A 78 -6.98 14.97 1.16
N LYS A 79 -6.26 15.25 2.25
CA LYS A 79 -5.15 16.21 2.24
C LYS A 79 -4.03 15.78 1.28
N THR A 80 -3.66 14.50 1.32
CA THR A 80 -2.55 13.94 0.53
C THR A 80 -2.89 13.94 -0.97
N LEU A 81 -4.11 13.55 -1.33
CA LEU A 81 -4.58 13.52 -2.72
C LEU A 81 -5.11 14.87 -3.21
N LYS A 82 -5.19 15.88 -2.33
CA LYS A 82 -5.78 17.20 -2.61
C LYS A 82 -7.20 17.11 -3.15
N MET A 83 -8.02 16.28 -2.51
CA MET A 83 -9.41 16.04 -2.89
C MET A 83 -10.35 16.60 -1.84
N ASP A 84 -11.38 17.32 -2.30
CA ASP A 84 -12.48 17.77 -1.42
C ASP A 84 -13.49 16.65 -1.15
N ASN A 85 -13.61 15.70 -2.09
CA ASN A 85 -14.48 14.54 -1.95
C ASN A 85 -13.98 13.62 -0.82
N ASN A 86 -14.92 13.01 -0.09
CA ASN A 86 -14.61 12.05 0.97
C ASN A 86 -14.52 10.61 0.49
N LYS A 87 -14.76 10.34 -0.79
CA LYS A 87 -14.67 9.01 -1.39
C LYS A 87 -13.72 8.98 -2.58
N LEU A 88 -13.09 7.83 -2.77
CA LEU A 88 -12.29 7.54 -3.96
C LEU A 88 -12.70 6.17 -4.52
N GLY A 89 -13.07 6.14 -5.80
CA GLY A 89 -13.32 4.91 -6.55
C GLY A 89 -12.07 4.45 -7.28
N LEU A 90 -11.65 3.20 -7.09
CA LEU A 90 -10.54 2.56 -7.80
C LEU A 90 -10.92 1.15 -8.25
N LEU A 91 -10.19 0.64 -9.24
CA LEU A 91 -10.20 -0.78 -9.56
C LEU A 91 -9.33 -1.54 -8.55
N PHE A 92 -9.84 -2.67 -8.05
CA PHE A 92 -9.14 -3.52 -7.10
C PHE A 92 -9.00 -4.92 -7.68
N SER A 93 -7.87 -5.56 -7.39
CA SER A 93 -7.55 -6.94 -7.78
C SER A 93 -6.62 -7.56 -6.74
N HIS A 94 -7.15 -7.94 -5.57
CA HIS A 94 -6.33 -8.46 -4.47
C HIS A 94 -7.08 -9.47 -3.60
N GLY A 95 -6.35 -10.49 -3.12
CA GLY A 95 -6.82 -11.45 -2.12
C GLY A 95 -6.23 -11.22 -0.74
N ASP A 96 -5.16 -10.43 -0.63
CA ASP A 96 -4.48 -10.08 0.62
C ASP A 96 -4.76 -8.63 1.02
N PHE A 97 -4.65 -8.30 2.30
CA PHE A 97 -4.87 -6.95 2.79
C PHE A 97 -3.95 -6.62 3.98
N VAL A 98 -3.67 -5.34 4.21
CA VAL A 98 -2.91 -4.89 5.39
C VAL A 98 -3.82 -4.94 6.62
N SER A 99 -3.56 -5.90 7.51
CA SER A 99 -4.30 -6.09 8.77
C SER A 99 -3.77 -5.21 9.90
N GLU A 100 -2.48 -4.88 9.87
CA GLU A 100 -1.82 -3.98 10.81
C GLU A 100 -0.91 -3.01 10.06
N MET A 101 -1.15 -1.71 10.20
CA MET A 101 -0.29 -0.70 9.57
C MET A 101 1.05 -0.60 10.30
N PRO A 102 2.16 -0.33 9.60
CA PRO A 102 3.46 -0.13 10.24
C PRO A 102 3.44 1.13 11.13
N PRO A 103 4.29 1.19 12.17
CA PRO A 103 4.37 2.35 13.05
C PRO A 103 4.61 3.66 12.29
N GLY A 104 3.86 4.70 12.64
CA GLY A 104 3.97 6.03 12.02
C GLY A 104 3.31 6.15 10.65
N ALA A 105 2.66 5.10 10.14
CA ALA A 105 1.80 5.20 8.97
C ALA A 105 0.50 5.95 9.29
N LEU A 106 0.07 6.76 8.33
CA LEU A 106 -1.23 7.41 8.33
C LEU A 106 -2.11 6.74 7.27
N SER A 107 -3.29 6.29 7.69
CA SER A 107 -4.26 5.68 6.76
C SER A 107 -4.74 6.70 5.75
N MET A 108 -4.76 6.31 4.47
CA MET A 108 -5.38 7.08 3.39
C MET A 108 -6.90 6.95 3.38
N GLY A 109 -7.43 5.86 3.94
CA GLY A 109 -8.84 5.55 3.92
C GLY A 109 -9.11 4.08 4.18
N LYS A 110 -10.40 3.73 4.26
CA LYS A 110 -10.88 2.38 4.52
C LYS A 110 -12.17 2.10 3.77
N SER A 111 -12.48 0.83 3.58
CA SER A 111 -13.77 0.36 3.08
C SER A 111 -14.37 -0.66 4.06
N GLU A 112 -15.55 -1.19 3.73
CA GLU A 112 -16.13 -2.31 4.46
C GLU A 112 -15.33 -3.62 4.28
N TRP A 113 -14.51 -3.70 3.23
CA TRP A 113 -13.72 -4.89 2.89
C TRP A 113 -12.32 -4.86 3.47
N CYS A 114 -11.68 -3.68 3.48
CA CYS A 114 -10.33 -3.51 3.99
C CYS A 114 -10.25 -2.30 4.92
N GLY A 115 -9.67 -2.50 6.10
CA GLY A 115 -9.43 -1.43 7.07
C GLY A 115 -8.35 -0.43 6.65
N CYS A 116 -7.55 -0.75 5.63
CA CYS A 116 -6.47 0.08 5.12
C CYS A 116 -6.41 -0.01 3.58
N GLU A 117 -6.98 0.99 2.89
CA GLU A 117 -6.97 1.05 1.42
C GLU A 117 -5.76 1.79 0.85
N GLY A 118 -4.91 2.30 1.75
CA GLY A 118 -3.68 3.00 1.42
C GLY A 118 -3.04 3.58 2.67
N MET A 119 -1.75 3.90 2.56
CA MET A 119 -0.98 4.50 3.64
C MET A 119 -0.05 5.58 3.14
N ARG A 120 0.14 6.61 3.96
CA ARG A 120 1.25 7.56 3.85
C ARG A 120 2.22 7.34 5.00
N ILE A 121 3.53 7.34 4.73
CA ILE A 121 4.57 7.19 5.77
C ILE A 121 5.64 8.24 5.55
N GLY A 122 5.69 9.21 6.47
CA GLY A 122 6.46 10.45 6.24
C GLY A 122 6.00 11.17 4.97
N ASP A 123 6.85 12.03 4.42
CA ASP A 123 6.53 12.81 3.21
C ASP A 123 7.09 12.19 1.92
N HIS A 124 7.57 10.94 2.01
CA HIS A 124 8.25 10.23 0.91
C HIS A 124 7.58 8.93 0.50
N ILE A 125 6.69 8.33 1.30
CA ILE A 125 6.03 7.07 0.93
C ILE A 125 4.53 7.27 0.83
N LEU A 126 3.96 6.89 -0.31
CA LEU A 126 2.53 6.77 -0.56
C LEU A 126 2.23 5.36 -1.07
N THR A 127 1.15 4.75 -0.59
CA THR A 127 0.71 3.45 -1.05
C THR A 127 -0.80 3.39 -1.20
N LEU A 128 -1.28 2.58 -2.15
CA LEU A 128 -2.70 2.34 -2.42
C LEU A 128 -2.93 0.85 -2.68
N GLN A 129 -3.99 0.30 -2.10
CA GLN A 129 -4.37 -1.10 -2.30
C GLN A 129 -5.05 -1.30 -3.67
N GLY A 130 -5.80 -0.29 -4.12
CA GLY A 130 -6.38 -0.24 -5.46
C GLY A 130 -5.34 0.16 -6.53
N HIS A 131 -5.74 0.00 -7.79
CA HIS A 131 -4.95 0.23 -8.99
C HIS A 131 -5.39 1.54 -9.68
N PRO A 132 -4.84 2.71 -9.31
CA PRO A 132 -5.12 3.99 -9.99
C PRO A 132 -4.52 4.07 -11.40
N GLU A 133 -3.67 3.12 -11.77
CA GLU A 133 -3.04 3.02 -13.09
C GLU A 133 -3.92 2.37 -14.17
N PHE A 134 -5.08 1.80 -13.78
CA PHE A 134 -6.06 1.20 -14.69
C PHE A 134 -7.12 2.20 -15.16
#